data_AF-A0A1G2NDL7-F1
#
_entry.id   AF-A0A1G2NDL7-F1
#
_cell.length_a   1.000
_cell.length_b   1.000
_cell.length_c   1.000
_cell.angle_alpha   90.00
_cell.angle_beta   90.00
_cell.angle_gamma   90.00
#
_symmetry.space_group_name_H-M   'P 1'
#
loop_
_entity.id
_entity.type
_entity.pdbx_description
1 polymer ?
#
loop_
_entity_poly.entity_id
_entity_poly.type
_entity_poly.pdbx_seq_one_letter_code
_entity_poly.pdbx_strand_id
1 'polypeptide(L)'
;MSNSNNKTAQNIQLSGLQKLDHFILGLDIALLGWTVVNTDWIPQHNVYVIWLVGIFWALIILSIIAGITRQIFIAEFLRFDDMHHDFQQNGNQENREKARKQMDFTDKIYRYFGLASIALLVIALMLLAGIKLFILL
;
A
#
# COMPACT_ATOMS: atom_id res chain seq x y z
N MET A 1 24.74 25.43 6.94
CA MET A 1 23.99 25.16 8.19
C MET A 1 22.48 25.00 7.97
N SER A 2 22.03 24.45 6.82
CA SER A 2 20.60 24.28 6.49
C SER A 2 20.33 22.85 6.01
N ASN A 3 20.46 21.85 6.90
CA ASN A 3 20.19 20.45 6.53
C ASN A 3 19.63 19.56 7.65
N SER A 4 19.53 20.05 8.90
CA SER A 4 18.98 19.27 10.01
C SER A 4 17.45 19.23 9.96
N ASN A 5 16.81 20.40 9.91
CA ASN A 5 15.34 20.52 9.94
C ASN A 5 14.63 19.82 8.76
N ASN A 6 15.27 19.76 7.59
CA ASN A 6 14.71 19.11 6.40
C ASN A 6 14.78 17.58 6.49
N LYS A 7 15.87 17.03 7.04
CA LYS A 7 15.98 15.60 7.36
C LYS A 7 15.01 15.17 8.46
N THR A 8 14.74 16.03 9.44
CA THR A 8 13.74 15.73 10.49
C THR A 8 12.33 15.71 9.92
N ALA A 9 11.96 16.68 9.08
CA ALA A 9 10.65 16.72 8.44
C ALA A 9 10.40 15.55 7.48
N GLN A 10 11.40 15.16 6.69
CA GLN A 10 11.32 13.96 5.83
C GLN A 10 11.18 12.67 6.64
N ASN A 11 11.94 12.51 7.73
CA ASN A 11 11.81 11.34 8.61
C ASN A 11 10.43 11.28 9.30
N ILE A 12 9.84 12.42 9.67
CA ILE A 12 8.51 12.47 10.29
C ILE A 12 7.42 12.11 9.26
N GLN A 13 7.51 12.61 8.03
CA GLN A 13 6.56 12.24 6.99
C GLN A 13 6.68 10.77 6.59
N LEU A 14 7.90 10.25 6.45
CA LEU A 14 8.15 8.86 6.08
C LEU A 14 7.67 7.89 7.18
N SER A 15 7.90 8.23 8.46
CA SER A 15 7.43 7.42 9.59
C SER A 15 5.90 7.42 9.73
N GLY A 16 5.23 8.55 9.48
CA GLY A 16 3.76 8.61 9.47
C GLY A 16 3.16 7.75 8.35
N LEU A 17 3.83 7.73 7.20
CA LEU A 17 3.40 6.99 6.02
C LEU A 17 3.60 5.47 6.19
N GLN A 18 4.72 5.05 6.79
CA GLN A 18 4.96 3.66 7.19
C GLN A 18 3.95 3.16 8.22
N LYS A 19 3.56 4.00 9.18
CA LYS A 19 2.51 3.69 10.17
C LYS A 19 1.14 3.51 9.51
N LEU A 20 0.79 4.37 8.55
CA LEU A 20 -0.46 4.25 7.79
C LEU A 20 -0.48 2.95 6.95
N ASP A 21 0.62 2.63 6.27
CA ASP A 21 0.73 1.40 5.50
C ASP A 21 0.61 0.14 6.38
N HIS A 22 1.25 0.14 7.55
CA HIS A 22 1.10 -0.94 8.54
C HIS A 22 -0.33 -1.05 9.06
N PHE A 23 -1.00 0.08 9.28
CA PHE A 23 -2.38 0.09 9.74
C PHE A 23 -3.34 -0.48 8.68
N ILE A 24 -3.18 -0.08 7.41
CA ILE A 24 -3.97 -0.60 6.28
C ILE A 24 -3.74 -2.11 6.13
N LEU A 25 -2.48 -2.55 6.20
CA LEU A 25 -2.14 -3.98 6.13
C LEU A 25 -2.78 -4.76 7.29
N GLY A 26 -2.73 -4.22 8.51
CA GLY A 26 -3.35 -4.83 9.68
C GLY A 26 -4.87 -4.91 9.56
N LEU A 27 -5.50 -3.88 8.99
CA LEU A 27 -6.93 -3.85 8.70
C LEU A 27 -7.31 -4.92 7.66
N ASP A 28 -6.56 -5.03 6.57
CA ASP A 28 -6.78 -6.05 5.52
C ASP A 28 -6.68 -7.47 6.10
N ILE A 29 -5.66 -7.74 6.92
CA ILE A 29 -5.49 -9.04 7.59
C ILE A 29 -6.62 -9.31 8.57
N ALA A 30 -7.06 -8.32 9.35
CA ALA A 30 -8.16 -8.45 10.29
C ALA A 30 -9.50 -8.73 9.58
N LEU A 31 -9.78 -8.02 8.47
CA LEU A 31 -10.94 -8.24 7.61
C LEU A 31 -10.94 -9.65 7.01
N LEU A 32 -9.78 -10.09 6.51
CA LEU A 32 -9.62 -11.43 5.95
C LEU A 32 -9.85 -12.49 7.02
N GLY A 33 -9.22 -12.35 8.20
CA GLY A 33 -9.43 -13.26 9.33
C GLY A 33 -10.90 -13.31 9.78
N TRP A 34 -11.55 -12.17 9.91
CA TRP A 34 -12.97 -12.11 10.27
C TRP A 34 -13.88 -12.79 9.26
N THR A 35 -13.63 -12.58 7.96
CA THR A 35 -14.47 -13.13 6.87
C THR A 35 -14.18 -14.59 6.56
N VAL A 36 -12.98 -15.09 6.85
CA VAL A 36 -12.65 -16.53 6.83
C VAL A 36 -13.33 -17.27 7.97
N VAL A 37 -13.30 -16.70 9.19
CA VAL A 37 -13.84 -17.37 10.38
C VAL A 37 -15.37 -17.35 10.39
N ASN A 38 -15.98 -16.22 10.02
CA ASN A 38 -17.41 -16.14 9.84
C ASN A 38 -17.73 -16.42 8.38
N THR A 39 -17.92 -17.67 7.97
CA THR A 39 -18.39 -18.02 6.62
C THR A 39 -19.88 -18.34 6.57
N ASP A 40 -20.50 -18.49 7.75
CA ASP A 40 -21.92 -18.86 7.91
C ASP A 40 -22.90 -17.84 7.32
N TRP A 41 -22.47 -16.60 7.11
CA TRP A 41 -23.30 -15.57 6.49
C TRP A 41 -23.36 -15.69 4.95
N ILE A 42 -22.57 -16.56 4.33
CA ILE A 42 -22.52 -16.70 2.86
C ILE A 42 -23.60 -17.68 2.41
N PRO A 43 -24.63 -17.24 1.67
CA PRO A 43 -25.69 -18.14 1.19
C PRO A 43 -25.15 -19.13 0.15
N GLN A 44 -25.11 -20.41 0.51
CA GLN A 44 -24.56 -21.49 -0.33
C GLN A 44 -25.36 -21.75 -1.61
N HIS A 45 -26.61 -21.30 -1.66
CA HIS A 45 -27.53 -21.57 -2.77
C HIS A 45 -27.47 -20.52 -3.87
N ASN A 46 -26.81 -19.38 -3.64
CA ASN A 46 -26.73 -18.29 -4.61
C ASN A 46 -25.31 -18.17 -5.18
N VAL A 47 -25.11 -18.79 -6.34
CA VAL A 47 -23.82 -18.80 -7.06
C VAL A 47 -23.30 -17.37 -7.29
N TYR A 48 -24.19 -16.40 -7.55
CA TYR A 48 -23.79 -15.01 -7.76
C TYR A 48 -23.13 -14.40 -6.51
N VAL A 49 -23.66 -14.69 -5.31
CA VAL A 49 -23.09 -14.21 -4.05
C VAL A 49 -21.73 -14.85 -3.78
N ILE A 50 -21.56 -16.13 -4.12
CA ILE A 50 -20.27 -16.83 -3.99
C ILE A 50 -19.21 -16.17 -4.87
N TRP A 51 -19.54 -15.80 -6.12
CA TRP A 51 -18.64 -15.07 -7.00
C TRP A 51 -18.25 -13.69 -6.44
N LEU A 52 -19.21 -12.93 -5.90
CA LEU A 52 -18.93 -11.63 -5.30
C LEU A 52 -18.01 -11.73 -4.07
N VAL A 53 -18.23 -12.74 -3.23
CA VAL A 53 -17.33 -13.01 -2.09
C VAL A 53 -15.93 -13.39 -2.59
N GLY A 54 -15.81 -14.22 -3.63
CA GLY A 54 -14.52 -14.54 -4.23
C GLY A 54 -13.77 -13.30 -4.74
N ILE A 55 -14.48 -12.39 -5.41
CA ILE A 55 -13.93 -11.11 -5.87
C ILE A 55 -13.50 -10.25 -4.68
N PHE A 56 -14.30 -10.18 -3.61
CA PHE A 56 -13.94 -9.48 -2.38
C PHE A 56 -12.61 -10.01 -1.81
N TRP A 57 -12.44 -11.32 -1.69
CA TRP A 57 -11.21 -11.92 -1.17
C TRP A 57 -10.00 -11.62 -2.06
N ALA A 58 -10.18 -11.72 -3.38
CA ALA A 58 -9.13 -11.38 -4.34
C ALA A 58 -8.68 -9.92 -4.21
N LEU A 59 -9.62 -8.99 -3.99
CA LEU A 59 -9.33 -7.57 -3.77
C LEU A 59 -8.53 -7.33 -2.48
N ILE A 60 -8.90 -8.00 -1.37
CA ILE A 60 -8.16 -7.89 -0.11
C ILE A 60 -6.74 -8.44 -0.26
N ILE A 61 -6.56 -9.61 -0.88
CA ILE A 61 -5.23 -10.18 -1.14
C ILE A 61 -4.40 -9.23 -2.01
N LEU A 62 -4.99 -8.64 -3.05
CA LEU A 62 -4.31 -7.69 -3.91
C LEU A 62 -3.89 -6.42 -3.13
N SER A 63 -4.74 -5.94 -2.21
CA SER A 63 -4.42 -4.82 -1.31
C SER A 63 -3.23 -5.14 -0.40
N ILE A 64 -3.21 -6.33 0.20
CA ILE A 64 -2.10 -6.82 1.04
C ILE A 64 -0.79 -6.85 0.23
N ILE A 65 -0.81 -7.42 -0.98
CA ILE A 65 0.37 -7.50 -1.85
C ILE A 65 0.86 -6.10 -2.22
N ALA A 66 -0.04 -5.17 -2.53
CA ALA A 66 0.31 -3.78 -2.81
C ALA A 66 0.94 -3.11 -1.59
N GLY A 67 0.41 -3.33 -0.40
CA GLY A 67 0.95 -2.84 0.87
C GLY A 67 2.37 -3.36 1.16
N ILE A 68 2.59 -4.68 1.03
CA ILE A 68 3.90 -5.30 1.22
C ILE A 68 4.90 -4.78 0.18
N THR A 69 4.50 -4.73 -1.08
CA THR A 69 5.35 -4.23 -2.17
C THR A 69 5.79 -2.79 -1.89
N ARG A 70 4.87 -1.93 -1.45
CA ARG A 70 5.18 -0.56 -1.04
C ARG A 70 6.19 -0.49 0.11
N GLN A 71 6.06 -1.35 1.12
CA GLN A 71 7.02 -1.41 2.23
C GLN A 71 8.44 -1.82 1.77
N ILE A 72 8.53 -2.84 0.91
CA ILE A 72 9.81 -3.29 0.34
C ILE A 72 10.44 -2.17 -0.50
N PHE A 73 9.65 -1.47 -1.32
CA PHE A 73 10.13 -0.34 -2.10
C PHE A 73 10.62 0.83 -1.25
N ILE A 74 9.95 1.16 -0.13
CA ILE A 74 10.44 2.19 0.80
C ILE A 74 11.78 1.77 1.41
N ALA A 75 11.90 0.51 1.84
CA ALA A 75 13.12 -0.01 2.43
C ALA A 75 14.29 0.07 1.44
N GLU A 76 14.07 -0.33 0.18
CA GLU A 76 15.11 -0.26 -0.85
C GLU A 76 15.42 1.19 -1.25
N PHE A 77 14.40 2.06 -1.33
CA PHE A 77 14.59 3.49 -1.62
C PHE A 77 15.45 4.18 -0.56
N LEU A 78 15.16 3.96 0.73
CA LEU A 78 15.97 4.46 1.84
C LEU A 78 17.41 3.96 1.76
N ARG A 79 17.60 2.67 1.44
CA ARG A 79 18.93 2.06 1.28
C ARG A 79 19.70 2.68 0.11
N PHE A 80 18.99 2.99 -0.98
CA PHE A 80 19.56 3.65 -2.16
C PHE A 80 19.89 5.12 -1.91
N ASP A 81 19.05 5.84 -1.16
CA ASP A 81 19.26 7.26 -0.84
C ASP A 81 20.49 7.46 0.07
N ASP A 82 20.70 6.59 1.06
CA ASP A 82 21.92 6.61 1.88
C ASP A 82 23.18 6.34 1.03
N MET A 83 23.15 5.34 0.14
CA MET A 83 24.26 5.11 -0.80
C MET A 83 24.45 6.26 -1.80
N HIS A 84 23.38 6.95 -2.19
CA HIS A 84 23.45 8.10 -3.08
C HIS A 84 23.94 9.38 -2.40
N HIS A 85 23.73 9.54 -1.10
CA HIS A 85 24.30 10.66 -0.34
C HIS A 85 25.83 10.64 -0.39
N ASP A 86 26.43 9.44 -0.32
CA ASP A 86 27.87 9.24 -0.48
C ASP A 86 28.34 9.42 -1.94
N PHE A 87 27.56 8.94 -2.92
CA PHE A 87 27.86 9.13 -4.35
C PHE A 87 27.68 10.56 -4.85
N GLN A 88 26.73 11.34 -4.32
CA GLN A 88 26.55 12.73 -4.72
C GLN A 88 27.74 13.59 -4.28
N GLN A 89 28.41 13.26 -3.18
CA GLN A 89 29.54 14.06 -2.69
C GLN A 89 30.77 13.95 -3.61
N ASN A 90 30.90 12.87 -4.39
CA ASN A 90 32.06 12.59 -5.26
C ASN A 90 31.75 12.29 -6.74
N GLY A 91 30.47 12.24 -7.13
CA GLY A 91 30.04 11.78 -8.45
C GLY A 91 29.93 12.88 -9.52
N ASN A 92 30.37 12.55 -10.74
CA ASN A 92 30.26 13.35 -11.96
C ASN A 92 28.79 13.79 -12.24
N GLN A 93 28.59 14.99 -12.82
CA GLN A 93 27.25 15.60 -13.04
C GLN A 93 26.27 14.68 -13.78
N GLU A 94 26.76 13.88 -14.73
CA GLU A 94 25.94 12.93 -15.51
C GLU A 94 25.31 11.82 -14.64
N ASN A 95 26.02 11.36 -13.61
CA ASN A 95 25.51 10.34 -12.69
C ASN A 95 24.44 10.90 -11.74
N ARG A 96 24.52 12.20 -11.44
CA ARG A 96 23.51 12.90 -10.63
C ARG A 96 22.18 13.04 -11.37
N GLU A 97 22.20 13.23 -12.68
CA GLU A 97 20.98 13.31 -13.50
C GLU A 97 20.28 11.95 -13.63
N LYS A 98 21.05 10.87 -13.81
CA LYS A 98 20.49 9.50 -13.86
C LYS A 98 19.84 9.11 -12.52
N ALA A 99 20.48 9.44 -11.40
CA ALA A 99 19.94 9.23 -10.05
C ALA A 99 18.64 10.03 -9.81
N ARG A 100 18.60 11.31 -10.22
CA ARG A 100 17.39 12.14 -10.11
C ARG A 100 16.21 11.56 -10.90
N LYS A 101 16.46 11.08 -12.13
CA LYS A 101 15.41 10.44 -12.94
C LYS A 101 14.89 9.15 -12.28
N GLN A 102 15.75 8.35 -11.65
CA GLN A 102 15.33 7.17 -10.88
C GLN A 102 14.51 7.52 -9.64
N MET A 103 14.88 8.59 -8.92
CA MET A 103 14.08 9.09 -7.78
C MET A 103 12.68 9.55 -8.22
N ASP A 104 12.59 10.34 -9.30
CA ASP A 104 11.31 10.82 -9.83
C ASP A 104 10.38 9.70 -10.29
N PHE A 105 10.94 8.64 -10.89
CA PHE A 105 10.15 7.46 -11.27
C PHE A 105 9.65 6.70 -10.05
N THR A 106 10.50 6.52 -9.04
CA THR A 106 10.15 5.81 -7.81
C THR A 106 9.07 6.56 -7.03
N ASP A 107 9.16 7.90 -6.93
CA ASP A 107 8.16 8.72 -6.24
C ASP A 107 6.79 8.72 -6.93
N LYS A 108 6.77 8.70 -8.28
CA LYS A 108 5.51 8.55 -9.03
C LYS A 108 4.87 7.20 -8.78
N ILE A 109 5.63 6.12 -8.88
CA ILE A 109 5.16 4.75 -8.60
C ILE A 109 4.58 4.69 -7.19
N TYR A 110 5.28 5.29 -6.23
CA TYR A 110 4.88 5.35 -4.85
C TYR A 110 3.50 5.99 -4.62
N ARG A 111 3.23 7.16 -5.20
CA ARG A 111 1.91 7.82 -5.09
C ARG A 111 0.81 6.97 -5.71
N TYR A 112 1.07 6.33 -6.85
CA TYR A 112 0.08 5.47 -7.52
C TYR A 112 -0.28 4.26 -6.67
N PHE A 113 0.71 3.54 -6.12
CA PHE A 113 0.45 2.37 -5.29
C PHE A 113 -0.28 2.72 -3.99
N GLY A 114 0.06 3.85 -3.35
CA GLY A 114 -0.62 4.29 -2.13
C GLY A 114 -2.08 4.68 -2.36
N LEU A 115 -2.37 5.39 -3.45
CA LEU A 115 -3.76 5.70 -3.83
C LEU A 115 -4.53 4.45 -4.24
N ALA A 116 -3.88 3.52 -4.96
CA ALA A 116 -4.48 2.28 -5.40
C ALA A 116 -4.87 1.38 -4.23
N SER A 117 -4.03 1.22 -3.20
CA SER A 117 -4.37 0.36 -2.05
C SER A 117 -5.57 0.91 -1.26
N ILE A 118 -5.61 2.24 -1.04
CA ILE A 118 -6.74 2.89 -0.36
C ILE A 118 -8.02 2.75 -1.19
N ALA A 119 -7.94 2.97 -2.51
CA ALA A 119 -9.09 2.81 -3.39
C ALA A 119 -9.60 1.36 -3.41
N LEU A 120 -8.70 0.38 -3.47
CA LEU A 120 -9.03 -1.05 -3.41
C LEU A 120 -9.74 -1.40 -2.10
N LEU A 121 -9.23 -0.90 -0.97
CA LEU A 121 -9.86 -1.11 0.33
C LEU A 121 -11.27 -0.50 0.40
N VAL A 122 -11.46 0.72 -0.09
CA VAL A 122 -12.79 1.37 -0.12
C VAL A 122 -13.76 0.58 -0.99
N ILE A 123 -13.32 0.11 -2.16
CA ILE A 123 -14.14 -0.73 -3.04
C ILE A 123 -14.49 -2.04 -2.34
N ALA A 124 -13.52 -2.68 -1.68
CA ALA A 124 -13.76 -3.92 -0.94
C ALA A 124 -14.79 -3.75 0.17
N LEU A 125 -14.71 -2.65 0.94
CA LEU A 125 -15.68 -2.34 2.01
C LEU A 125 -17.07 -2.03 1.46
N MET A 126 -17.18 -1.27 0.36
CA MET A 126 -18.45 -1.02 -0.31
C MET A 126 -19.08 -2.31 -0.82
N LEU A 127 -18.27 -3.20 -1.38
CA LEU A 127 -18.72 -4.49 -1.91
C LEU A 127 -19.20 -5.40 -0.76
N LEU A 128 -18.48 -5.43 0.37
CA LEU A 128 -18.91 -6.15 1.57
C LEU A 128 -20.25 -5.62 2.11
N ALA A 129 -20.41 -4.30 2.21
CA ALA A 129 -21.66 -3.68 2.64
C ALA A 129 -22.82 -3.99 1.67
N GLY A 130 -22.56 -3.95 0.36
CA GLY A 130 -23.50 -4.31 -0.68
C GLY A 130 -23.97 -5.76 -0.59
N ILE A 131 -23.05 -6.70 -0.39
CA ILE A 131 -23.40 -8.11 -0.19
C ILE A 131 -24.25 -8.29 1.08
N LYS A 132 -23.85 -7.65 2.19
CA LYS A 132 -24.61 -7.70 3.44
C LYS A 132 -26.04 -7.16 3.29
N LEU A 133 -26.21 -6.06 2.57
CA LEU A 133 -27.52 -5.46 2.29
C LEU A 133 -28.36 -6.38 1.40
N PHE A 134 -27.76 -6.97 0.37
CA PHE A 134 -28.42 -7.87 -0.56
C PHE A 134 -28.90 -9.17 0.10
N ILE A 135 -28.16 -9.70 1.08
CA ILE A 135 -28.57 -10.90 1.84
C ILE A 135 -29.74 -10.59 2.79
N LEU A 136 -29.86 -9.33 3.25
CA LEU A 136 -30.90 -8.90 4.19
C LEU A 136 -32.24 -8.56 3.53
N LEU A 137 -32.22 -8.33 2.21
CA LEU A 137 -33.38 -7.99 1.36
C LEU A 137 -34.02 -9.27 0.80
#